data_AF-A0A4Y2D9V6-F1
#
_entry.id   AF-A0A4Y2D9V6-F1
#
_cell.length_a   1.000
_cell.length_b   1.000
_cell.length_c   1.000
_cell.angle_alpha   90.00
_cell.angle_beta   90.00
_cell.angle_gamma   90.00
#
_symmetry.space_group_name_H-M   'P 1'
#
loop_
_entity.id
_entity.type
_entity.pdbx_description
1 polymer ?
#
loop_
_entity_poly.entity_id
_entity_poly.type
_entity_poly.pdbx_seq_one_letter_code
_entity_poly.pdbx_strand_id
1 'polypeptide(L)'
;MPVCFHIKKSKYFTNGPEHVFEVIKSSRFLRENLLKVIDPVIQRNALLSHPANLVLSVIGDKRDHIRELGFRIIIKARSLASKRRSIRNFQPPKINFLTTDYIEMIHWNTVTLSTPPLLRRFTNQEIWFKVQSTAESNFDKFPCHTQAVER
;
A
#
# COMPACT_ATOMS: atom_id res chain seq x y z
N MET A 1 9.73 -11.82 -14.23
CA MET A 1 8.42 -12.46 -14.50
C MET A 1 7.37 -11.36 -14.59
N PRO A 2 6.50 -11.33 -15.61
CA PRO A 2 5.50 -10.27 -15.75
C PRO A 2 4.61 -10.14 -14.51
N VAL A 3 4.25 -8.91 -14.15
CA VAL A 3 3.49 -8.61 -12.91
C VAL A 3 2.09 -9.24 -12.91
N CYS A 4 1.51 -9.50 -14.08
CA CYS A 4 0.26 -10.25 -14.18
C CYS A 4 0.34 -11.66 -13.56
N PHE A 5 1.50 -12.33 -13.63
CA PHE A 5 1.67 -13.63 -12.96
C PHE A 5 1.77 -13.48 -11.44
N HIS A 6 2.39 -12.42 -10.96
CA HIS A 6 2.43 -12.11 -9.52
C HIS A 6 1.05 -11.79 -8.98
N ILE A 7 0.25 -11.01 -9.71
CA ILE A 7 -1.16 -10.74 -9.36
C ILE A 7 -1.96 -12.04 -9.32
N LYS A 8 -1.76 -12.95 -10.28
CA LYS A 8 -2.44 -14.26 -10.31
C LYS A 8 -2.02 -15.19 -9.18
N LYS A 9 -0.77 -15.11 -8.70
CA LYS A 9 -0.27 -15.90 -7.55
C LYS A 9 -0.65 -15.30 -6.20
N SER A 10 -0.66 -13.98 -6.13
CA SER A 10 -0.82 -13.17 -4.92
C SER A 10 -1.94 -12.17 -5.15
N LYS A 11 -3.16 -12.69 -5.08
CA LYS A 11 -4.39 -12.03 -5.54
C LYS A 11 -4.95 -11.03 -4.55
N TYR A 12 -4.37 -10.84 -3.37
CA TYR A 12 -4.98 -10.01 -2.34
C TYR A 12 -4.62 -8.54 -2.49
N PHE A 13 -5.57 -7.67 -2.15
CA PHE A 13 -5.38 -6.22 -2.15
C PHE A 13 -4.22 -5.76 -1.28
N THR A 14 -3.99 -6.44 -0.15
CA THR A 14 -2.86 -6.22 0.75
C THR A 14 -1.51 -6.45 0.09
N ASN A 15 -1.44 -7.17 -1.03
CA ASN A 15 -0.17 -7.46 -1.71
C ASN A 15 0.08 -6.47 -2.87
N GLY A 16 -0.86 -5.55 -3.11
CA GLY A 16 -0.80 -4.57 -4.18
C GLY A 16 0.47 -3.71 -4.17
N PRO A 17 0.88 -3.10 -3.05
CA PRO A 17 2.11 -2.32 -2.98
C PRO A 17 3.38 -3.12 -3.30
N GLU A 18 3.46 -4.38 -2.88
CA GLU A 18 4.60 -5.26 -3.22
C GLU A 18 4.69 -5.50 -4.73
N HIS A 19 3.53 -5.66 -5.40
CA HIS A 19 3.49 -5.79 -6.87
C HIS A 19 4.04 -4.54 -7.55
N VAL A 20 3.67 -3.35 -7.09
CA VAL A 20 4.19 -2.10 -7.65
C VAL A 20 5.68 -1.94 -7.36
N PHE A 21 6.13 -2.35 -6.16
CA PHE A 21 7.55 -2.36 -5.81
C PHE A 21 8.35 -3.27 -6.75
N GLU A 22 7.84 -4.45 -7.09
CA GLU A 22 8.50 -5.38 -8.01
C GLU A 22 8.60 -4.82 -9.44
N VAL A 23 7.60 -4.04 -9.89
CA VAL A 23 7.68 -3.29 -11.16
C VAL A 23 8.84 -2.29 -11.11
N ILE A 24 8.94 -1.50 -10.03
CA ILE A 24 10.00 -0.49 -9.86
C ILE A 24 11.36 -1.16 -9.79
N LYS A 25 11.48 -2.27 -9.07
CA LYS A 25 12.73 -3.03 -8.97
C LYS A 25 13.16 -3.56 -10.34
N SER A 26 12.21 -4.04 -11.13
CA SER A 26 12.47 -4.52 -12.49
C SER A 26 12.82 -3.39 -13.46
N SER A 27 12.22 -2.19 -13.31
CA SER A 27 12.51 -1.05 -14.18
C SER A 27 13.93 -0.51 -13.99
N ARG A 28 14.55 -0.68 -12.81
CA ARG A 28 15.94 -0.25 -12.52
C ARG A 28 17.00 -0.82 -13.44
N PHE A 29 16.74 -1.95 -14.10
CA PHE A 29 17.67 -2.54 -15.07
C PHE A 29 17.61 -1.86 -16.44
N LEU A 30 16.70 -0.92 -16.64
CA LEU A 30 16.53 -0.19 -17.90
C LEU A 30 17.47 1.03 -17.96
N ARG A 31 17.78 1.44 -19.19
CA ARG A 31 18.57 2.65 -19.46
C ARG A 31 17.79 3.91 -19.06
N GLU A 32 18.49 4.98 -18.70
CA GLU A 32 17.88 6.24 -18.22
C GLU A 32 16.85 6.84 -19.20
N ASN A 33 17.09 6.73 -20.51
CA ASN A 33 16.16 7.22 -21.53
C ASN A 33 14.82 6.46 -21.50
N LEU A 34 14.82 5.18 -21.15
CA LEU A 34 13.62 4.37 -20.99
C LEU A 34 12.93 4.65 -19.66
N LEU A 35 13.70 4.83 -18.58
CA LEU A 35 13.17 5.20 -17.26
C LEU A 35 12.37 6.51 -17.32
N LYS A 36 12.85 7.52 -18.06
CA LYS A 36 12.11 8.78 -18.29
C LYS A 36 10.71 8.59 -18.90
N VAL A 37 10.49 7.51 -19.64
CA VAL A 37 9.19 7.17 -20.24
C VAL A 37 8.35 6.31 -19.30
N ILE A 38 8.99 5.35 -18.63
CA ILE A 38 8.30 4.32 -17.84
C ILE A 38 7.92 4.82 -16.44
N ASP A 39 8.76 5.60 -15.77
CA ASP A 39 8.47 6.06 -14.40
C ASP A 39 7.16 6.87 -14.32
N PRO A 40 6.86 7.82 -15.24
CA PRO A 40 5.56 8.48 -15.28
C PRO A 40 4.38 7.51 -15.48
N VAL A 41 4.58 6.43 -16.24
CA VAL A 41 3.54 5.40 -16.47
C VAL A 41 3.33 4.57 -15.20
N ILE A 42 4.39 4.17 -14.51
CA ILE A 42 4.30 3.48 -13.22
C ILE A 42 3.58 4.37 -12.20
N GLN A 43 3.98 5.64 -12.07
CA GLN A 43 3.37 6.57 -11.11
C GLN A 43 1.87 6.77 -11.35
N ARG A 44 1.44 6.92 -12.61
CA ARG A 44 0.02 7.05 -12.96
C ARG A 44 -0.78 5.79 -12.61
N ASN A 45 -0.16 4.61 -12.67
CA ASN A 45 -0.80 3.33 -12.40
C ASN A 45 -0.58 2.79 -10.97
N ALA A 46 0.19 3.50 -10.12
CA ALA A 46 0.53 3.08 -8.76
C ALA A 46 -0.62 3.24 -7.75
N LEU A 47 -1.87 3.05 -8.18
CA LEU A 47 -3.08 3.16 -7.35
C LEU A 47 -3.05 2.21 -6.15
N LEU A 48 -2.45 1.04 -6.34
CA LEU A 48 -2.27 0.05 -5.27
C LEU A 48 -1.31 0.54 -4.19
N SER A 49 -0.41 1.47 -4.50
CA SER A 49 0.53 2.10 -3.56
C SER A 49 -0.03 3.36 -2.90
N HIS A 50 -1.35 3.61 -3.01
CA HIS A 50 -1.98 4.70 -2.28
C HIS A 50 -1.77 4.52 -0.76
N PRO A 51 -1.56 5.60 0.03
CA PRO A 51 -1.18 5.49 1.44
C PRO A 51 -2.10 4.60 2.29
N ALA A 52 -3.40 4.70 2.07
CA ALA A 52 -4.38 3.86 2.76
C ALA A 52 -4.22 2.36 2.44
N ASN A 53 -3.80 2.03 1.21
CA ASN A 53 -3.61 0.65 0.78
C ASN A 53 -2.27 0.13 1.29
N LEU A 54 -1.23 0.96 1.22
CA LEU A 54 0.08 0.65 1.77
C LEU A 54 0.02 0.35 3.27
N VAL A 55 -0.75 1.13 4.04
CA VAL A 55 -0.97 0.87 5.47
C VAL A 55 -1.57 -0.52 5.72
N LEU A 56 -2.48 -0.99 4.85
CA LEU A 56 -3.08 -2.33 5.00
C LEU A 56 -2.06 -3.45 4.76
N SER A 57 -1.11 -3.24 3.85
CA SER A 57 0.02 -4.15 3.64
C SER A 57 0.95 -4.15 4.86
N VAL A 58 1.28 -2.97 5.36
CA VAL A 58 2.22 -2.77 6.48
C VAL A 58 1.72 -3.45 7.76
N ILE A 59 0.42 -3.35 8.09
CA ILE A 59 -0.13 -4.03 9.29
C ILE A 59 -0.20 -5.56 9.15
N GLY A 60 -0.17 -6.07 7.93
CA GLY A 60 -0.14 -7.50 7.62
C GLY A 60 1.27 -8.04 7.38
N ASP A 61 2.31 -7.21 7.50
CA ASP A 61 3.70 -7.60 7.23
C ASP A 61 4.19 -8.66 8.22
N LYS A 62 5.08 -9.54 7.78
CA LYS A 62 5.66 -10.58 8.64
C LYS A 62 6.57 -10.01 9.72
N ARG A 63 7.13 -8.82 9.51
CA ARG A 63 8.07 -8.15 10.40
C ARG A 63 7.34 -7.34 11.47
N ASP A 64 7.60 -7.67 12.73
CA ASP A 64 6.91 -7.07 13.89
C ASP A 64 7.03 -5.54 13.96
N HIS A 65 8.25 -5.03 13.78
CA HIS A 65 8.53 -3.59 13.80
C HIS A 65 7.80 -2.83 12.68
N ILE A 66 7.56 -3.48 11.54
CA ILE A 66 6.79 -2.92 10.43
C ILE A 66 5.30 -2.88 10.76
N ARG A 67 4.74 -3.95 11.34
CA ARG A 67 3.34 -3.94 11.75
C ARG A 67 3.08 -2.87 12.81
N GLU A 68 4.00 -2.68 13.75
CA GLU A 68 3.91 -1.63 14.76
C GLU A 68 3.95 -0.23 14.11
N LEU A 69 4.82 -0.01 13.12
CA LEU A 69 4.83 1.21 12.32
C LEU A 69 3.46 1.47 11.66
N GLY A 70 2.86 0.43 11.05
CA GLY A 70 1.52 0.51 10.47
C GLY A 70 0.46 0.93 11.47
N PHE A 71 0.49 0.35 12.68
CA PHE A 71 -0.41 0.73 13.76
C PHE A 71 -0.27 2.21 14.14
N ARG A 72 0.96 2.69 14.34
CA ARG A 72 1.24 4.10 14.67
C ARG A 72 0.72 5.04 13.57
N ILE A 73 0.87 4.67 12.30
CA ILE A 73 0.33 5.44 11.17
C ILE A 73 -1.21 5.51 11.23
N ILE A 74 -1.88 4.42 11.57
CA ILE A 74 -3.35 4.39 11.69
C ILE A 74 -3.84 5.30 12.80
N ILE A 75 -3.21 5.27 13.98
CA ILE A 75 -3.55 6.14 15.11
C ILE A 75 -3.41 7.60 14.71
N LYS A 76 -2.30 7.96 14.06
CA LYS A 76 -2.08 9.32 13.53
C LYS A 76 -3.11 9.70 12.47
N ALA A 77 -3.47 8.79 11.57
CA ALA A 77 -4.47 9.05 10.54
C ALA A 77 -5.87 9.28 11.13
N ARG A 78 -6.25 8.53 12.17
CA ARG A 78 -7.53 8.69 12.87
C ARG A 78 -7.62 10.02 13.62
N SER A 79 -6.54 10.42 14.31
CA SER A 79 -6.51 11.71 15.02
C SER A 79 -6.53 12.92 14.07
N LEU A 80 -6.04 12.76 12.84
CA LEU A 80 -6.15 13.77 11.78
C LEU A 80 -7.55 13.78 11.16
N ALA A 81 -8.20 12.62 11.01
CA ALA A 81 -9.52 12.52 10.40
C ALA A 81 -10.59 13.27 11.20
N SER A 82 -10.52 13.28 12.54
CA SER A 82 -11.45 14.04 13.38
C SER A 82 -11.36 15.56 13.19
N LYS A 83 -10.24 16.06 12.65
CA LYS A 83 -9.99 17.49 12.40
C LYS A 83 -10.32 17.92 10.98
N ARG A 84 -10.53 17.00 10.05
CA ARG A 84 -10.78 17.31 8.63
C ARG A 84 -12.26 17.53 8.35
N ARG A 85 -12.58 18.67 7.75
CA ARG A 85 -13.93 19.02 7.25
C ARG A 85 -14.12 18.71 5.76
N SER A 86 -13.05 18.40 5.02
CA SER A 86 -13.09 18.18 3.58
C SER A 86 -13.15 16.70 3.19
N ILE A 87 -13.77 16.42 2.04
CA ILE A 87 -13.79 15.11 1.40
C ILE A 87 -12.36 14.71 1.00
N ARG A 88 -12.07 13.42 1.05
CA ARG A 88 -10.77 12.89 0.63
C ARG A 88 -10.61 13.05 -0.88
N ASN A 89 -9.63 13.84 -1.30
CA ASN A 89 -9.21 13.87 -2.69
C ASN A 89 -8.34 12.65 -2.97
N PHE A 90 -8.79 11.80 -3.89
CA PHE A 90 -7.99 10.68 -4.36
C PHE A 90 -6.98 11.19 -5.38
N GLN A 91 -5.69 11.10 -5.06
CA GLN A 91 -4.59 11.54 -5.92
C GLN A 91 -3.59 10.39 -6.08
N PRO A 92 -3.00 10.19 -7.27
CA PRO A 92 -1.92 9.22 -7.44
C PRO A 92 -0.79 9.49 -6.44
N PRO A 93 -0.26 8.46 -5.77
CA PRO A 93 0.83 8.65 -4.82
C PRO A 93 2.09 9.13 -5.57
N LYS A 94 2.84 10.03 -4.93
CA LYS A 94 4.19 10.37 -5.39
C LYS A 94 5.13 9.25 -4.97
N ILE A 95 5.56 8.44 -5.93
CA ILE A 95 6.38 7.26 -5.71
C ILE A 95 7.86 7.63 -5.68
N ASN A 96 8.59 7.08 -4.70
CA ASN A 96 10.04 7.10 -4.64
C ASN A 96 10.61 5.91 -5.43
N PHE A 97 11.12 6.17 -6.64
CA PHE A 97 11.68 5.12 -7.51
C PHE A 97 13.02 4.55 -7.03
N LEU A 98 13.71 5.22 -6.09
CA LEU A 98 15.00 4.79 -5.53
C LEU A 98 14.87 3.92 -4.27
N THR A 99 13.65 3.62 -3.85
CA THR A 99 13.34 2.93 -2.60
C THR A 99 13.89 1.50 -2.49
N THR A 100 14.38 1.06 -1.33
CA THR A 100 14.86 -0.32 -1.14
C THR A 100 13.79 -1.26 -0.60
N ASP A 101 12.69 -0.72 -0.09
CA ASP A 101 11.58 -1.46 0.51
C ASP A 101 10.25 -0.85 0.08
N TYR A 102 9.21 -1.66 -0.11
CA TYR A 102 7.89 -1.20 -0.54
C TYR A 102 7.28 -0.16 0.43
N ILE A 103 7.67 -0.20 1.70
CA ILE A 103 7.21 0.72 2.75
C ILE A 103 7.70 2.15 2.50
N GLU A 104 8.88 2.30 1.91
CA GLU A 104 9.53 3.58 1.62
C GLU A 104 9.16 4.14 0.24
N MET A 105 8.27 3.46 -0.50
CA MET A 105 7.77 3.93 -1.78
C MET A 105 7.04 5.26 -1.68
N ILE A 106 6.49 5.60 -0.51
CA ILE A 106 5.85 6.90 -0.27
C ILE A 106 6.54 7.63 0.87
N HIS A 107 6.60 8.96 0.75
CA HIS A 107 7.08 9.80 1.82
C HIS A 107 5.97 10.03 2.86
N TRP A 108 5.97 9.22 3.92
CA TRP A 108 4.97 9.27 5.00
C TRP A 108 4.80 10.64 5.67
N ASN A 109 5.85 11.47 5.66
CA ASN A 109 5.83 12.79 6.30
C ASN A 109 5.09 13.85 5.47
N THR A 110 5.10 13.72 4.15
CA THR A 110 4.48 14.70 3.23
C THR A 110 3.11 14.24 2.75
N VAL A 111 2.83 12.94 2.87
CA VAL A 111 1.60 12.37 2.34
C VAL A 111 0.39 12.67 3.22
N THR A 112 -0.73 12.95 2.57
CA THR A 112 -2.01 13.15 3.26
C THR A 112 -2.50 11.81 3.80
N LEU A 113 -2.22 11.54 5.08
CA LEU A 113 -2.67 10.32 5.74
C LEU A 113 -4.19 10.27 5.80
N SER A 114 -4.75 9.09 5.57
CA SER A 114 -6.17 8.81 5.71
C SER A 114 -6.33 7.39 6.24
N THR A 115 -7.25 7.21 7.18
CA THR A 115 -7.58 5.87 7.68
C THR A 115 -8.21 5.04 6.55
N PRO A 116 -7.72 3.80 6.32
CA PRO A 116 -8.33 2.89 5.36
C PRO A 116 -9.79 2.62 5.73
N PRO A 117 -10.74 2.68 4.78
CA PRO A 117 -12.16 2.41 5.05
C PRO A 117 -12.39 1.04 5.72
N LEU A 118 -11.62 0.03 5.31
CA LEU A 118 -11.67 -1.32 5.88
C LEU A 118 -11.39 -1.36 7.38
N LEU A 119 -10.58 -0.44 7.88
CA LEU A 119 -10.23 -0.35 9.28
C LEU A 119 -11.25 0.43 10.10
N ARG A 120 -12.20 1.17 9.48
CA ARG A 120 -13.14 2.05 10.19
C ARG A 120 -14.03 1.29 11.19
N ARG A 121 -14.35 0.02 10.90
CA ARG A 121 -15.17 -0.84 11.76
C ARG A 121 -14.45 -1.40 12.99
N PHE A 122 -13.12 -1.29 13.06
CA PHE A 122 -12.34 -1.80 14.18
C PHE A 122 -11.91 -0.67 15.11
N THR A 123 -11.96 -0.91 16.40
CA THR A 123 -11.38 -0.04 17.44
C THR A 123 -9.85 -0.07 17.40
N ASN A 124 -9.21 0.90 18.05
CA ASN A 124 -7.74 0.92 18.14
C ASN A 124 -7.20 -0.34 18.86
N GLN A 125 -7.91 -0.82 19.88
CA GLN A 125 -7.52 -2.01 20.65
C GLN A 125 -7.63 -3.28 19.80
N GLU A 126 -8.70 -3.44 19.01
CA GLU A 126 -8.85 -4.58 18.11
C GLU A 126 -7.78 -4.61 17.02
N ILE A 127 -7.43 -3.45 16.46
CA ILE A 127 -6.33 -3.35 15.48
C ILE A 127 -5.00 -3.72 16.15
N TRP A 128 -4.75 -3.22 17.36
CA TRP A 128 -3.53 -3.55 18.10
C TRP A 128 -3.41 -5.04 18.36
N PHE A 129 -4.49 -5.68 18.82
CA PHE A 129 -4.53 -7.13 19.04
C PHE A 129 -4.22 -7.90 17.75
N LYS A 130 -4.82 -7.51 16.63
CA LYS A 130 -4.57 -8.12 15.31
C LYS A 130 -3.13 -7.92 14.80
N VAL A 131 -2.53 -6.76 15.08
CA VAL A 131 -1.13 -6.44 14.76
C VAL A 131 -0.16 -7.29 15.58
N GLN A 132 -0.51 -7.61 16.83
CA GLN A 132 0.30 -8.46 17.70
C GLN A 132 0.12 -9.96 17.41
N SER A 133 -1.08 -10.40 17.06
CA SER A 133 -1.32 -11.81 16.71
C SER A 133 -0.61 -12.12 15.37
N THR A 134 0.48 -12.88 15.44
CA THR A 134 1.29 -13.33 14.29
C THR A 134 0.53 -14.23 13.30
N ALA A 135 -0.67 -14.69 13.67
CA ALA A 135 -1.56 -15.41 12.78
C ALA A 135 -2.08 -14.45 11.70
N GLU A 136 -1.70 -14.70 10.44
CA GLU A 136 -2.18 -14.06 9.22
C GLU A 136 -3.34 -13.12 9.49
N SER A 137 -3.01 -11.84 9.70
CA SER A 137 -3.93 -10.83 10.20
C SER A 137 -5.15 -10.81 9.27
N ASN A 138 -6.23 -11.49 9.68
CA ASN A 138 -7.46 -11.69 8.91
C ASN A 138 -8.24 -10.36 8.87
N PHE A 139 -7.63 -9.33 8.31
CA PHE A 139 -8.38 -8.27 7.66
C PHE A 139 -8.87 -8.90 6.35
N ASP A 140 -10.20 -8.92 6.16
CA ASP A 140 -10.87 -9.58 5.04
C ASP A 140 -10.02 -9.64 3.76
N LYS A 141 -9.78 -10.85 3.28
CA LYS A 141 -8.94 -11.16 2.12
C LYS A 141 -9.67 -10.80 0.82
N PHE A 142 -9.75 -9.51 0.51
CA PHE A 142 -10.34 -9.04 -0.75
C PHE A 142 -9.38 -9.26 -1.93
N PRO A 143 -9.84 -9.79 -3.06
CA PRO A 143 -9.02 -9.89 -4.25
C PRO A 143 -8.71 -8.48 -4.81
N CYS A 144 -7.46 -8.23 -5.21
CA CYS A 144 -7.01 -7.03 -5.92
C CYS A 144 -7.47 -7.01 -7.38
N HIS A 145 -7.82 -8.18 -7.92
CA HIS A 145 -8.25 -8.36 -9.30
C HIS A 145 -9.26 -9.51 -9.37
N THR A 146 -10.36 -9.32 -10.10
CA THR A 146 -11.35 -10.37 -10.40
C THR A 146 -11.19 -10.77 -11.86
N GLN A 147 -11.17 -12.08 -12.15
CA GLN A 147 -10.97 -12.59 -13.51
C GLN A 147 -12.06 -12.10 -14.50
N ALA A 148 -13.23 -11.69 -14.00
CA ALA A 148 -14.31 -11.11 -14.77
C ALA A 148 -14.01 -9.73 -15.41
N VAL A 149 -12.90 -9.06 -15.04
CA VAL A 149 -12.44 -7.81 -15.67
C VAL A 149 -11.23 -8.02 -16.60
N GLU A 150 -10.75 -9.26 -16.78
CA GLU A 150 -9.81 -9.60 -17.86
C GLU A 150 -10.61 -9.65 -19.18
N ARG A 151 -10.21 -8.86 -20.19
CA ARG A 151 -10.77 -8.89 -21.55
C ARG A 151 -10.01 -9.87 -22.43
#